data_AF-A0AAV3NZW8-F1
#
_entry.id   AF-A0AAV3NZW8-F1
#
_cell.length_a   1.000
_cell.length_b   1.000
_cell.length_c   1.000
_cell.angle_alpha   90.00
_cell.angle_beta   90.00
_cell.angle_gamma   90.00
#
_symmetry.space_group_name_H-M   'P 1'
#
loop_
_entity.id
_entity.type
_entity.pdbx_description
1 polymer ?
#
loop_
_entity_poly.entity_id
_entity_poly.type
_entity_poly.pdbx_seq_one_letter_code
_entity_poly.pdbx_strand_id
1 'polypeptide(L)'
;MCAGAILQARIDVVVWGAPNKLLGADGSWIRLFPIGEGGDKSMNPSDKASPPVHPFHPNIKIRRNVLASECADSMQQFFQLRRRKDKKQEPSTSLQEPPTSPSTSTTPARRSIVIHPSKLLNKIHDAFH
;
A
#
# COMPACT_ATOMS: atom_id res chain seq x y z
N MET A 1 11.15 4.76 5.60
CA MET A 1 12.41 4.05 5.35
C MET A 1 13.26 4.77 4.29
N CYS A 2 12.89 4.76 3.01
CA CYS A 2 13.77 5.21 1.92
C CYS A 2 14.24 6.67 2.04
N ALA A 3 13.34 7.61 2.36
CA ALA A 3 13.72 9.02 2.50
C ALA A 3 14.73 9.27 3.63
N GLY A 4 14.62 8.57 4.76
CA GLY A 4 15.60 8.67 5.84
C GLY A 4 16.98 8.13 5.44
N ALA A 5 17.02 7.03 4.67
CA ALA A 5 18.26 6.47 4.14
C ALA A 5 18.94 7.44 3.15
N ILE A 6 18.17 8.13 2.32
CA ILE A 6 18.68 9.17 1.40
C ILE A 6 19.39 10.29 2.18
N LEU A 7 18.78 10.76 3.28
CA LEU A 7 19.36 11.81 4.13
C LEU A 7 20.63 11.33 4.84
N GLN A 8 20.64 10.10 5.36
CA GLN A 8 21.83 9.51 6.00
C GLN A 8 22.96 9.27 5.00
N ALA A 9 22.64 8.90 3.76
CA ALA A 9 23.60 8.69 2.69
C ALA A 9 24.13 9.99 2.07
N ARG A 10 23.65 11.17 2.52
CA ARG A 10 24.08 12.50 2.04
C ARG A 10 23.92 12.67 0.52
N ILE A 11 22.81 12.18 -0.02
CA ILE A 11 22.50 12.37 -1.44
C ILE A 11 22.10 13.83 -1.69
N ASP A 12 22.79 14.50 -2.62
CA ASP A 12 22.55 15.91 -2.93
C ASP A 12 21.30 16.16 -3.78
N VAL A 13 20.90 15.19 -4.61
CA VAL A 13 19.80 15.35 -5.56
C VAL A 13 18.91 14.13 -5.56
N VAL A 14 17.61 14.35 -5.37
CA VAL A 14 16.58 13.31 -5.47
C VAL A 14 15.63 13.66 -6.60
N VAL A 15 15.44 12.73 -7.52
CA VAL A 15 14.45 12.84 -8.60
C VAL A 15 13.50 11.67 -8.48
N TRP A 16 12.20 11.94 -8.48
CA TRP A 16 11.19 10.89 -8.41
C TRP A 16 9.98 11.21 -9.31
N GLY A 17 9.27 10.15 -9.73
CA GLY A 17 8.15 10.23 -10.66
C GLY A 17 6.79 10.40 -10.00
N ALA A 18 6.03 9.32 -9.79
CA ALA A 18 4.70 9.43 -9.19
C ALA A 18 4.74 9.54 -7.65
N PRO A 19 3.87 10.36 -7.01
CA PRO A 19 3.79 10.44 -5.56
C PRO A 19 3.19 9.16 -4.95
N ASN A 20 3.78 8.68 -3.85
CA ASN A 20 3.22 7.58 -3.06
C ASN A 20 2.19 8.10 -2.05
N LYS A 21 0.90 8.04 -2.42
CA LYS A 21 -0.21 8.60 -1.62
C LYS A 21 -0.29 8.07 -0.18
N LEU A 22 0.06 6.80 0.06
CA LEU A 22 -0.14 6.17 1.37
C LEU A 22 1.07 6.37 2.30
N LEU A 23 2.29 6.25 1.77
CA LEU A 23 3.51 6.14 2.58
C LEU A 23 4.65 7.07 2.10
N GLY A 24 4.36 8.01 1.20
CA GLY A 24 5.34 8.96 0.69
C GLY A 24 5.85 9.90 1.79
N ALA A 25 7.17 10.00 1.93
CA ALA A 25 7.84 10.85 2.93
C ALA A 25 8.25 12.24 2.39
N ASP A 26 7.77 12.59 1.20
CA ASP A 26 7.95 13.90 0.56
C ASP A 26 6.62 14.66 0.43
N GLY A 27 5.82 14.64 1.49
CA GLY A 27 4.59 15.41 1.60
C GLY A 27 3.29 14.60 1.54
N SER A 28 3.30 13.31 1.17
CA SER A 28 2.08 12.50 1.19
C SER A 28 1.67 12.10 2.61
N TRP A 29 2.52 11.36 3.33
CA TRP A 29 2.30 10.95 4.72
C TRP A 29 3.08 11.83 5.71
N ILE A 30 4.36 12.07 5.44
CA ILE A 30 5.23 12.97 6.19
C ILE A 30 6.07 13.78 5.21
N ARG A 31 6.67 14.88 5.63
CA ARG A 31 7.59 15.68 4.81
C ARG A 31 8.96 15.71 5.48
N LEU A 32 9.93 15.02 4.90
CA LEU A 32 11.33 15.00 5.36
C LEU A 32 12.25 15.90 4.53
N PHE A 33 11.87 16.17 3.27
CA PHE A 33 12.66 17.01 2.38
C PHE A 33 12.14 18.46 2.40
N PRO A 34 13.02 19.45 2.13
CA PRO A 34 12.61 20.84 2.03
C PRO A 34 11.65 21.07 0.85
N ILE A 35 10.82 22.10 0.99
CA ILE A 35 10.05 22.64 -0.14
C ILE A 35 11.06 23.37 -1.03
N GLY A 36 11.44 22.74 -2.14
CA GLY A 36 12.33 23.32 -3.13
C GLY A 36 11.61 24.38 -3.98
N GLU A 37 12.40 25.23 -4.63
CA GLU A 37 11.95 26.17 -5.65
C GLU A 37 11.34 25.38 -6.83
N GLY A 38 10.06 25.59 -7.13
CA GLY A 38 9.32 24.81 -8.13
C GLY A 38 8.37 23.74 -7.55
N GLY A 39 8.10 23.76 -6.24
CA GLY A 39 6.96 23.06 -5.67
C GLY A 39 5.65 23.57 -6.29
N ASP A 40 5.06 22.77 -7.16
CA ASP A 40 3.68 22.93 -7.62
C ASP A 40 2.75 23.14 -6.41
N LYS A 41 2.15 24.33 -6.29
CA LYS A 41 1.13 24.64 -5.27
C LYS A 41 -0.17 23.86 -5.47
N SER A 42 -0.32 23.15 -6.59
CA SER A 42 -1.55 22.51 -7.05
C SER A 42 -1.73 21.05 -6.61
N MET A 43 -0.70 20.37 -6.09
CA MET A 43 -0.84 18.94 -5.74
C MET A 43 -1.04 18.75 -4.22
N ASN A 44 -2.24 19.12 -3.77
CA ASN A 44 -2.69 19.18 -2.37
C ASN A 44 -1.77 20.03 -1.48
N PRO A 45 -2.29 21.09 -0.83
CA PRO A 45 -1.64 21.63 0.35
C PRO A 45 -1.75 20.54 1.41
N SER A 46 -0.85 19.55 1.41
CA SER A 46 -0.58 18.86 2.65
C SER A 46 0.01 19.96 3.53
N ASP A 47 -0.83 20.55 4.38
CA ASP A 47 -0.60 21.64 5.37
C ASP A 47 0.59 21.39 6.31
N LYS A 48 1.33 20.31 6.07
CA LYS A 48 2.56 19.95 6.72
C LYS A 48 3.61 20.98 6.36
N ALA A 49 3.92 21.83 7.32
CA ALA A 49 5.04 22.76 7.26
C ALA A 49 6.31 22.06 6.75
N SER A 50 7.17 22.81 6.07
CA SER A 50 8.52 22.34 5.77
C SER A 50 9.20 21.90 7.07
N PRO A 51 9.82 20.71 7.11
CA PRO A 51 10.66 20.37 8.24
C PRO A 51 11.81 21.38 8.32
N PRO A 52 12.36 21.61 9.53
CA PRO A 52 13.60 22.35 9.68
C PRO A 52 14.68 21.77 8.76
N VAL A 53 15.44 22.66 8.10
CA VAL A 53 16.58 22.24 7.29
C VAL A 53 17.59 21.59 8.23
N HIS A 54 17.91 20.33 7.97
CA HIS A 54 18.86 19.61 8.80
C HIS A 54 20.30 20.08 8.49
N PRO A 55 21.19 20.14 9.49
CA PRO A 55 22.55 20.64 9.34
C PRO A 55 23.39 19.93 8.26
N PHE A 56 23.15 18.64 8.00
CA PHE A 56 23.95 17.85 7.07
C PHE A 56 23.43 17.83 5.63
N HIS A 57 22.31 18.50 5.34
CA HIS A 57 21.78 18.60 3.99
C HIS A 57 21.15 19.98 3.74
N PRO A 58 21.98 21.05 3.78
CA PRO A 58 21.51 22.42 3.54
C PRO A 58 21.06 22.64 2.09
N ASN A 59 21.61 21.87 1.15
CA ASN A 59 21.47 22.13 -0.29
C ASN A 59 20.81 20.99 -1.07
N ILE A 60 20.12 20.06 -0.41
CA ILE A 60 19.49 18.93 -1.11
C ILE A 60 18.42 19.43 -2.10
N LYS A 61 18.53 19.03 -3.37
CA LYS A 61 17.62 19.43 -4.45
C LYS A 61 16.64 18.31 -4.76
N ILE A 62 15.34 18.61 -4.75
CA ILE A 62 14.29 17.62 -4.99
C ILE A 62 13.51 17.99 -6.25
N ARG A 63 13.56 17.11 -7.26
CA ARG A 63 12.73 17.22 -8.47
C ARG A 63 11.60 16.21 -8.39
N ARG A 64 10.38 16.73 -8.31
CA ARG A 64 9.15 15.96 -8.13
C ARG A 64 8.47 15.74 -9.47
N ASN A 65 7.64 14.71 -9.57
CA ASN A 65 6.73 14.50 -10.70
C ASN A 65 7.42 14.28 -12.07
N VAL A 66 8.66 13.79 -12.11
CA VAL A 66 9.34 13.49 -13.39
C VAL A 66 8.74 12.23 -14.01
N LEU A 67 8.01 12.39 -15.13
CA LEU A 67 7.23 11.30 -15.75
C LEU A 67 6.21 10.68 -14.78
N ALA A 68 5.51 11.54 -14.03
CA ALA A 68 4.59 11.11 -12.99
C ALA A 68 3.47 10.20 -13.52
N SER A 69 2.92 10.50 -14.70
CA SER A 69 1.89 9.70 -15.37
C SER A 69 2.36 8.27 -15.63
N GLU A 70 3.53 8.13 -16.25
CA GLU A 70 4.11 6.87 -16.69
C GLU A 70 4.49 5.99 -15.49
N CYS A 71 5.07 6.61 -14.45
CA CYS A 71 5.35 5.92 -13.19
C CYS A 71 4.05 5.48 -12.48
N ALA A 72 3.00 6.29 -12.52
CA ALA A 72 1.71 5.93 -11.91
C ALA A 72 1.02 4.79 -12.68
N ASP A 73 1.06 4.84 -14.00
CA ASP A 73 0.46 3.82 -14.88
C ASP A 73 1.09 2.45 -14.65
N SER A 74 2.43 2.41 -14.50
CA SER A 74 3.15 1.17 -14.17
C SER A 74 2.62 0.53 -12.88
N MET A 75 2.38 1.34 -11.84
CA MET A 75 1.80 0.85 -10.57
C MET A 75 0.34 0.41 -10.71
N GLN A 76 -0.46 1.14 -11.50
CA GLN A 76 -1.85 0.76 -11.76
C GLN A 76 -1.92 -0.59 -12.47
N GLN A 77 -1.11 -0.79 -13.51
CA GLN A 77 -1.01 -2.06 -14.25
C GLN A 77 -0.61 -3.21 -13.31
N PHE A 78 0.42 -3.02 -12.49
CA PHE A 78 0.86 -4.02 -11.51
C PHE A 78 -0.30 -4.50 -10.61
N PHE A 79 -1.04 -3.57 -10.00
CA PHE A 79 -2.14 -3.95 -9.12
C PHE A 79 -3.36 -4.50 -9.86
N GLN A 80 -3.63 -4.06 -11.09
CA GLN A 80 -4.66 -4.67 -11.93
C GLN A 80 -4.34 -6.14 -12.24
N LEU A 81 -3.10 -6.43 -12.65
CA LEU A 81 -2.64 -7.79 -12.92
C LEU A 81 -2.70 -8.67 -11.67
N ARG A 82 -2.26 -8.15 -10.52
CA ARG A 82 -2.36 -8.85 -9.23
C ARG A 82 -3.80 -9.25 -8.91
N ARG A 83 -4.74 -8.29 -8.97
CA ARG A 83 -6.18 -8.55 -8.71
C ARG A 83 -6.80 -9.54 -9.71
N ARG A 84 -6.33 -9.59 -10.96
CA ARG A 84 -6.81 -10.55 -11.97
C ARG A 84 -6.31 -11.97 -11.68
N LYS A 85 -5.08 -12.12 -11.19
CA LYS A 85 -4.52 -13.44 -10.79
C LYS A 85 -5.30 -14.02 -9.60
N ASP A 86 -5.57 -13.19 -8.60
CA ASP A 86 -6.31 -13.61 -7.40
C ASP A 86 -7.74 -14.10 -7.77
N LYS A 87 -8.37 -13.51 -8.79
CA LYS A 87 -9.69 -13.95 -9.29
C LYS A 87 -9.65 -15.22 -10.15
N LYS A 88 -8.51 -15.52 -10.79
CA LYS A 88 -8.39 -16.68 -11.70
C LYS A 88 -8.00 -17.97 -10.97
N GLN A 89 -7.47 -17.87 -9.75
CA GLN A 89 -7.17 -19.03 -8.90
C GLN A 89 -8.38 -19.61 -8.15
N GLU A 90 -9.52 -18.93 -8.16
CA GLU A 90 -10.79 -19.43 -7.62
C GLU A 90 -11.73 -19.72 -8.81
N PRO A 91 -11.51 -20.80 -9.60
CA PRO A 91 -12.42 -21.97 -9.52
C PRO A 91 -11.85 -23.28 -10.11
N SER A 92 -11.45 -24.28 -9.30
CA SER A 92 -11.55 -25.73 -9.62
C SER A 92 -10.85 -26.61 -8.59
N THR A 93 -11.38 -26.72 -7.36
CA THR A 93 -11.16 -27.93 -6.55
C THR A 93 -12.47 -28.26 -5.84
N SER A 94 -13.39 -28.85 -6.59
CA SER A 94 -14.63 -29.42 -6.08
C SER A 94 -14.94 -30.66 -6.93
N LEU A 95 -14.24 -31.75 -6.63
CA LEU A 95 -14.76 -33.11 -6.82
C LEU A 95 -14.51 -33.89 -5.51
N GLN A 96 -15.61 -34.03 -4.77
CA GLN A 96 -16.06 -35.09 -3.85
C GLN A 96 -15.41 -36.49 -4.06
N GLU A 97 -15.28 -37.44 -3.10
CA GLU A 97 -16.15 -37.90 -1.98
C GLU A 97 -15.45 -39.08 -1.17
N PRO A 98 -16.07 -39.97 -0.33
CA PRO A 98 -16.35 -39.88 1.13
C PRO A 98 -15.86 -41.14 1.96
N PRO A 99 -16.54 -41.71 3.00
CA PRO A 99 -15.99 -41.92 4.35
C PRO A 99 -15.66 -43.38 4.74
N THR A 100 -14.66 -43.61 5.60
CA THR A 100 -14.64 -44.82 6.47
C THR A 100 -13.84 -44.57 7.77
N SER A 101 -14.42 -45.06 8.87
CA SER A 101 -14.17 -44.74 10.29
C SER A 101 -12.96 -45.49 10.93
N PRO A 102 -12.82 -45.54 12.27
CA PRO A 102 -11.95 -44.70 13.09
C PRO A 102 -10.74 -45.44 13.67
N SER A 103 -9.67 -44.73 14.03
CA SER A 103 -8.68 -45.23 15.01
C SER A 103 -8.14 -44.07 15.84
N THR A 104 -8.48 -44.17 17.12
CA THR A 104 -8.06 -43.42 18.29
C THR A 104 -6.54 -43.16 18.38
N SER A 105 -6.15 -41.91 18.59
CA SER A 105 -5.21 -41.55 19.67
C SER A 105 -5.16 -40.04 19.88
N THR A 106 -5.57 -39.66 21.09
CA THR A 106 -5.57 -38.37 21.76
C THR A 106 -4.23 -37.60 21.69
N THR A 107 -4.26 -36.31 21.33
CA THR A 107 -3.61 -35.19 22.07
C THR A 107 -3.94 -33.81 21.43
N PRO A 108 -3.97 -32.70 22.20
CA PRO A 108 -4.87 -31.58 21.94
C PRO A 108 -4.26 -30.39 21.16
N ALA A 109 -5.11 -29.87 20.27
CA ALA A 109 -5.39 -28.46 19.93
C ALA A 109 -4.27 -27.39 20.06
N ARG A 110 -3.81 -26.89 18.90
CA ARG A 110 -3.56 -25.45 18.71
C ARG A 110 -4.34 -24.97 17.49
N ARG A 111 -5.39 -24.20 17.76
CA ARG A 111 -6.35 -23.64 16.79
C ARG A 111 -5.65 -22.72 15.79
N SER A 112 -5.65 -23.12 14.52
CA SER A 112 -5.51 -22.22 13.38
C SER A 112 -6.83 -21.47 13.19
N ILE A 113 -6.86 -20.18 13.54
CA ILE A 113 -8.01 -19.32 13.25
C ILE A 113 -7.95 -18.96 11.77
N VAL A 114 -8.66 -19.74 10.96
CA VAL A 114 -8.99 -19.43 9.57
C VAL A 114 -10.13 -18.42 9.61
N ILE A 115 -9.85 -17.16 9.29
CA ILE A 115 -10.88 -16.14 9.09
C ILE A 115 -11.45 -16.35 7.69
N HIS A 116 -12.55 -17.10 7.59
CA HIS A 116 -13.37 -17.16 6.38
C HIS A 116 -14.07 -15.81 6.15
N PRO A 117 -14.02 -15.22 4.94
CA PRO A 117 -14.80 -14.04 4.61
C PRO A 117 -16.24 -14.45 4.26
N SER A 118 -17.19 -14.16 5.16
CA SER A 118 -18.62 -14.29 4.88
C SER A 118 -19.07 -13.21 3.90
N LYS A 119 -19.14 -13.55 2.61
CA LYS A 119 -20.09 -12.92 1.70
C LYS A 119 -21.36 -13.77 1.69
N LEU A 120 -22.38 -13.38 2.46
CA LEU A 120 -23.79 -13.48 2.08
C LEU A 120 -24.63 -13.05 3.28
N LEU A 121 -25.34 -11.93 3.17
CA LEU A 121 -26.69 -11.72 3.70
C LEU A 121 -27.11 -10.30 3.28
N ASN A 122 -27.45 -10.18 2.00
CA ASN A 122 -28.47 -9.22 1.62
C ASN A 122 -29.83 -9.85 1.95
N LYS A 123 -30.76 -8.98 2.34
CA LYS A 123 -32.22 -9.07 2.17
C LYS A 123 -33.03 -9.37 3.45
N ILE A 124 -33.97 -8.42 3.67
CA ILE A 124 -35.28 -8.50 4.34
C ILE A 124 -35.30 -8.30 5.86
N HIS A 125 -35.47 -7.04 6.27
CA HIS A 125 -36.52 -6.72 7.25
C HIS A 125 -37.04 -5.28 7.03
N ASP A 126 -37.84 -5.11 5.98
CA ASP A 126 -39.05 -4.28 6.12
C ASP A 126 -40.07 -5.20 6.78
N ALA A 127 -40.27 -5.03 8.09
CA ALA A 127 -41.50 -5.42 8.79
C ALA A 127 -41.47 -4.86 10.22
N PHE A 128 -42.57 -4.21 10.61
CA PHE A 128 -42.96 -3.77 11.96
C PHE A 128 -42.41 -2.43 12.47
N HIS A 129 -43.23 -1.40 12.18
CA HIS A 129 -43.62 -0.23 12.99
C HIS A 129 -42.57 0.79 13.43
#